data_AF-A0AAU3U9E3-F1
#
_entry.id   AF-A0AAU3U9E3-F1
#
_cell.length_a   1.000
_cell.length_b   1.000
_cell.length_c   1.000
_cell.angle_alpha   90.00
_cell.angle_beta   90.00
_cell.angle_gamma   90.00
#
_symmetry.space_group_name_H-M   'P 1'
#
loop_
_entity.id
_entity.type
_entity.pdbx_description
1 polymer ?
#
loop_
_entity_poly.entity_id
_entity_poly.type
_entity_poly.pdbx_seq_one_letter_code
_entity_poly.pdbx_strand_id
1 'polypeptide(L)'
;MEAAADVAAAARAALLEAFFQARDTGDAELMAAAALNLPSRMPFGPHPGQVPALIHEAYRVAATPVSRCRLAAALARTWVYGGDAQRAEAFAAEAIALADQLGDPATTADALDAALVTHWGPDCFAQRLDLSARLAETAAHLTDPEPRLSAHLWRLTTAWECLDIVAVQRQLRALDALAEETGSARHAFFATSRRAMHTLVIGDTESADRLIACARELGAVAAEPDLEAVTHSLAAAQALQVGDIGELRREAAAFEAYGAAEGVPSVSAEAAVFWLDADEPDRALALLHQLAGGGLDGVTRDVDFLLTVTCLVEVAATLHRRDIAADGVRLLTPFAGRAVLNAGAVTFHGVVDDYLHRAEAELGHADATRWLHSAVSAYQRIGATWWQARLKAPAPTPQVRAITVHLHPDPQGGWLVGTDGSAIVMPDLKGLHYLCELLRSPGADLNALDLSATASGHAGIAVTDSDTADIADRQALAAYRQRLRDIDAELDEATSWSDQGSLDRLRFEREALLEEIRTATGLGGRRRRFGSTNERARVAVRKAIASALDRIDHHDGALARLLRDTIHTGASCRYDPDPARPVTWLLDPPKAET
;
A
#
# COMPACT_ATOMS: atom_id res chain seq x y z
N MET A 1 14.49 23.24 11.31
CA MET A 1 13.62 22.17 11.82
C MET A 1 14.10 21.62 13.16
N GLU A 2 15.34 21.16 13.27
CA GLU A 2 15.89 20.53 14.50
C GLU A 2 15.72 21.40 15.77
N ALA A 3 16.07 22.69 15.71
CA ALA A 3 15.88 23.62 16.83
C ALA A 3 14.41 23.87 17.22
N ALA A 4 13.45 23.74 16.29
CA ALA A 4 12.03 23.91 16.60
C ALA A 4 11.43 22.64 17.23
N ALA A 5 11.90 21.47 16.78
CA ALA A 5 11.56 20.18 17.37
C ALA A 5 12.06 20.08 18.81
N ASP A 6 13.28 20.54 19.10
CA ASP A 6 13.84 20.57 20.45
C ASP A 6 13.04 21.48 21.40
N VAL A 7 12.61 22.65 20.93
CA VAL A 7 11.76 23.57 21.71
C VAL A 7 10.38 22.95 21.98
N ALA A 8 9.78 22.26 21.00
CA ALA A 8 8.51 21.57 21.18
C ALA A 8 8.62 20.40 22.17
N ALA A 9 9.70 19.62 22.09
CA ALA A 9 9.98 18.53 23.02
C ALA A 9 10.19 19.04 24.46
N ALA A 10 10.95 20.13 24.63
CA ALA A 10 11.15 20.76 25.93
C ALA A 10 9.84 21.32 26.52
N ALA A 11 9.01 21.99 25.71
CA ALA A 11 7.71 22.48 26.14
C ALA A 11 6.78 21.34 26.59
N ARG A 12 6.76 20.22 25.83
CA ARG A 12 5.99 19.03 26.20
C ARG A 12 6.51 18.40 27.49
N ALA A 13 7.82 18.30 27.67
CA ALA A 13 8.42 17.77 28.89
C ALA A 13 8.04 18.62 30.12
N ALA A 14 8.07 19.95 30.00
CA ALA A 14 7.64 20.85 31.05
C ALA A 14 6.15 20.69 31.41
N LEU A 15 5.28 20.51 30.41
CA LEU A 15 3.85 20.24 30.64
C LEU A 15 3.61 18.89 31.33
N LEU A 16 4.38 17.85 30.98
CA LEU A 16 4.31 16.55 31.65
C LEU A 16 4.79 16.63 33.11
N GLU A 17 5.89 17.34 33.35
CA GLU A 17 6.39 17.57 34.71
C GLU A 17 5.36 18.33 35.55
N ALA A 18 4.78 19.42 35.01
CA ALA A 18 3.73 20.17 35.67
C ALA A 18 2.50 19.31 35.97
N PHE A 19 2.09 18.45 35.03
CA PHE A 19 0.97 17.53 35.22
C PHE A 19 1.24 16.55 36.38
N PHE A 20 2.42 15.91 36.40
CA PHE A 20 2.73 14.94 37.45
C PHE A 20 2.92 15.60 38.82
N GLN A 21 3.51 16.79 38.89
CA GLN A 21 3.59 17.56 40.13
C GLN A 21 2.19 17.93 40.65
N ALA A 22 1.29 18.38 39.77
CA ALA A 22 -0.09 18.70 40.13
C ALA A 22 -0.87 17.47 40.60
N ARG A 23 -0.64 16.31 39.97
CA ARG A 23 -1.20 15.03 40.39
C ARG A 23 -0.75 14.65 41.80
N ASP A 24 0.54 14.77 42.08
CA ASP A 24 1.11 14.38 43.37
C ASP A 24 0.65 15.30 44.52
N THR A 25 0.33 16.57 44.22
CA THR A 25 -0.23 17.52 45.19
C THR A 25 -1.76 17.52 45.25
N GLY A 26 -2.44 16.84 44.32
CA GLY A 26 -3.90 16.80 44.22
C GLY A 26 -4.55 18.08 43.66
N ASP A 27 -3.79 18.92 42.95
CA ASP A 27 -4.29 20.15 42.33
C ASP A 27 -4.98 19.86 40.99
N ALA A 28 -6.29 19.62 41.04
CA ALA A 28 -7.09 19.25 39.88
C ALA A 28 -7.13 20.32 38.77
N GLU A 29 -7.06 21.61 39.12
CA GLU A 29 -7.12 22.68 38.12
C GLU A 29 -5.77 22.86 37.41
N LEU A 30 -4.66 22.68 38.13
CA LEU A 30 -3.34 22.65 37.50
C LEU A 30 -3.15 21.40 36.62
N MET A 31 -3.67 20.23 37.05
CA MET A 31 -3.74 19.03 36.21
C MET A 31 -4.52 19.30 34.92
N ALA A 32 -5.70 19.94 35.03
CA ALA A 32 -6.52 20.30 33.88
C ALA A 32 -5.78 21.26 32.92
N ALA A 33 -5.18 22.32 33.45
CA ALA A 33 -4.45 23.30 32.65
C ALA A 33 -3.25 22.67 31.91
N ALA A 34 -2.47 21.83 32.57
CA ALA A 34 -1.36 21.10 31.95
C ALA A 34 -1.87 20.15 30.86
N ALA A 35 -2.90 19.35 31.17
CA ALA A 35 -3.48 18.38 30.24
C ALA A 35 -4.05 19.01 28.96
N LEU A 36 -4.74 20.15 29.08
CA LEU A 36 -5.33 20.86 27.94
C LEU A 36 -4.28 21.42 26.97
N ASN A 37 -3.05 21.64 27.41
CA ASN A 37 -1.96 22.17 26.59
C ASN A 37 -1.04 21.09 26.00
N LEU A 38 -1.13 19.84 26.47
CA LEU A 38 -0.34 18.72 25.93
C LEU A 38 -0.57 18.49 24.41
N PRO A 39 -1.79 18.66 23.85
CA PRO A 39 -2.04 18.43 22.43
C PRO A 39 -1.60 19.56 21.49
N SER A 40 -1.24 20.75 21.98
CA SER A 40 -1.10 21.98 21.18
C SER A 40 -0.05 21.95 20.06
N ARG A 41 0.74 20.87 19.95
CA ARG A 41 1.75 20.64 18.91
C ARG A 41 1.75 19.21 18.36
N MET A 42 0.65 18.48 18.56
CA MET A 42 0.51 17.13 18.02
C MET A 42 0.11 17.23 16.54
N PRO A 43 0.83 16.56 15.63
CA PRO A 43 0.41 16.47 14.25
C PRO A 43 -0.87 15.62 14.12
N PHE A 44 -1.65 15.87 13.08
CA PHE A 44 -2.83 15.08 12.76
C PHE A 44 -2.44 13.73 12.12
N GLY A 45 -3.04 12.63 12.58
CA GLY A 45 -2.86 11.28 12.01
C GLY A 45 -2.08 10.30 12.91
N PRO A 46 -0.86 10.62 13.38
CA PRO A 46 -0.09 9.72 14.22
C PRO A 46 -0.74 9.38 15.57
N HIS A 47 -0.40 8.20 16.10
CA HIS A 47 -0.95 7.72 17.37
C HIS A 47 -0.60 8.69 18.54
N PRO A 48 -1.58 9.13 19.35
CA PRO A 48 -1.42 10.21 20.33
C PRO A 48 -0.62 9.81 21.60
N GLY A 49 -0.23 8.54 21.71
CA GLY A 49 0.56 8.01 22.81
C GLY A 49 -0.17 8.09 24.16
N GLN A 50 0.49 8.60 25.20
CA GLN A 50 -0.10 8.71 26.55
C GLN A 50 -1.05 9.90 26.74
N VAL A 51 -1.15 10.82 25.77
CA VAL A 51 -1.90 12.07 25.92
C VAL A 51 -3.38 11.84 26.27
N PRO A 52 -4.14 10.96 25.58
CA PRO A 52 -5.54 10.72 25.92
C PRO A 52 -5.72 10.21 27.36
N ALA A 53 -4.78 9.39 27.84
CA ALA A 53 -4.83 8.86 29.21
C ALA A 53 -4.64 9.96 30.26
N LEU A 54 -3.72 10.89 30.04
CA LEU A 54 -3.46 12.01 30.96
C LEU A 54 -4.64 12.99 30.98
N ILE A 55 -5.23 13.29 29.82
CA ILE A 55 -6.44 14.13 29.76
C ILE A 55 -7.61 13.42 30.46
N HIS A 56 -7.75 12.09 30.30
CA HIS A 56 -8.80 11.33 30.95
C HIS A 56 -8.63 11.29 32.47
N GLU A 57 -7.39 11.20 32.95
CA GLU A 57 -7.07 11.31 34.38
C GLU A 57 -7.48 12.68 34.93
N ALA A 58 -7.10 13.79 34.27
CA ALA A 58 -7.54 15.14 34.66
C ALA A 58 -9.07 15.29 34.60
N TYR A 59 -9.72 14.75 33.56
CA TYR A 59 -11.17 14.79 33.39
C TYR A 59 -11.92 14.12 34.56
N ARG A 60 -11.39 13.01 35.09
CA ARG A 60 -12.00 12.30 36.23
C ARG A 60 -11.95 13.07 37.53
N VAL A 61 -10.95 13.93 37.72
CA VAL A 61 -10.76 14.72 38.95
C VAL A 61 -11.16 16.19 38.77
N ALA A 62 -11.65 16.58 37.59
CA ALA A 62 -12.00 17.95 37.25
C ALA A 62 -12.95 18.56 38.31
N ALA A 63 -12.51 19.66 38.92
CA ALA A 63 -13.21 20.27 40.05
C ALA A 63 -14.32 21.23 39.61
N THR A 64 -14.19 21.85 38.44
CA THR A 64 -15.14 22.85 37.92
C THR A 64 -15.86 22.38 36.65
N PRO A 65 -17.12 22.81 36.41
CA PRO A 65 -17.84 22.48 35.17
C PRO A 65 -17.13 22.99 33.91
N VAL A 66 -16.46 24.16 33.98
CA VAL A 66 -15.69 24.73 32.86
C VAL A 66 -14.51 23.82 32.51
N SER A 67 -13.68 23.46 33.50
CA SER A 67 -12.53 22.58 33.26
C SER A 67 -12.97 21.20 32.78
N ARG A 68 -14.07 20.65 33.33
CA ARG A 68 -14.67 19.40 32.86
C ARG A 68 -15.12 19.48 31.40
N CYS A 69 -15.79 20.56 31.01
CA CYS A 69 -16.24 20.78 29.63
C CYS A 69 -15.06 20.81 28.65
N ARG A 70 -14.02 21.61 28.95
CA ARG A 70 -12.83 21.73 28.11
C ARG A 70 -12.05 20.43 28.01
N LEU A 71 -11.95 19.67 29.12
CA LEU A 71 -11.29 18.36 29.13
C LEU A 71 -12.07 17.32 28.33
N ALA A 72 -13.40 17.32 28.40
CA ALA A 72 -14.25 16.48 27.55
C ALA A 72 -14.07 16.82 26.06
N ALA A 73 -14.04 18.10 25.69
CA ALA A 73 -13.76 18.53 24.32
C ALA A 73 -12.36 18.08 23.84
N ALA A 74 -11.33 18.24 24.69
CA ALA A 74 -9.98 17.77 24.39
C ALA A 74 -9.87 16.24 24.28
N LEU A 75 -10.58 15.49 25.12
CA LEU A 75 -10.66 14.03 25.02
C LEU A 75 -11.30 13.60 23.71
N ALA A 76 -12.41 14.23 23.32
CA ALA A 76 -13.09 13.90 22.09
C ALA A 76 -12.15 14.04 20.88
N ARG A 77 -11.43 15.17 20.75
CA ARG A 77 -10.45 15.37 19.67
C ARG A 77 -9.32 14.34 19.71
N THR A 78 -8.73 14.09 20.87
CA THR A 78 -7.58 13.18 20.98
C THR A 78 -7.93 11.72 20.70
N TRP A 79 -9.16 11.28 21.01
CA TRP A 79 -9.64 9.95 20.63
C TRP A 79 -9.85 9.81 19.13
N VAL A 80 -10.37 10.85 18.46
CA VAL A 80 -10.50 10.85 17.00
C VAL A 80 -9.13 10.82 16.33
N TYR A 81 -8.18 11.63 16.79
CA TYR A 81 -6.81 11.60 16.26
C TYR A 81 -6.08 10.29 16.54
N GLY A 82 -6.51 9.55 17.58
CA GLY A 82 -6.07 8.17 17.84
C GLY A 82 -6.81 7.10 17.04
N GLY A 83 -7.66 7.46 16.09
CA GLY A 83 -8.40 6.53 15.23
C GLY A 83 -9.65 5.91 15.85
N ASP A 84 -10.16 6.45 16.97
CA ASP A 84 -11.32 5.90 17.69
C ASP A 84 -12.39 7.00 17.93
N ALA A 85 -13.02 7.44 16.82
CA ALA A 85 -14.08 8.44 16.86
C ALA A 85 -15.31 7.98 17.67
N GLN A 86 -15.60 6.68 17.70
CA GLN A 86 -16.73 6.14 18.45
C GLN A 86 -16.57 6.39 19.96
N ARG A 87 -15.35 6.26 20.51
CA ARG A 87 -15.08 6.61 21.91
C ARG A 87 -15.21 8.11 22.20
N ALA A 88 -15.02 8.95 21.20
CA ALA A 88 -15.12 10.40 21.36
C ALA A 88 -16.57 10.90 21.53
N GLU A 89 -17.56 10.17 21.01
CA GLU A 89 -18.98 10.60 20.97
C GLU A 89 -19.54 11.02 22.33
N ALA A 90 -19.32 10.20 23.37
CA ALA A 90 -19.84 10.48 24.69
C ALA A 90 -19.23 11.76 25.30
N PHE A 91 -17.94 11.99 25.08
CA PHE A 91 -17.23 13.17 25.56
C PHE A 91 -17.66 14.43 24.80
N ALA A 92 -17.81 14.34 23.47
CA ALA A 92 -18.31 15.46 22.66
C ALA A 92 -19.74 15.87 23.07
N ALA A 93 -20.62 14.89 23.29
CA ALA A 93 -21.99 15.15 23.74
C ALA A 93 -22.03 15.80 25.13
N GLU A 94 -21.21 15.33 26.07
CA GLU A 94 -21.10 15.95 27.40
C GLU A 94 -20.53 17.38 27.31
N ALA A 95 -19.53 17.61 26.48
CA ALA A 95 -18.95 18.94 26.28
C ALA A 95 -20.02 19.93 25.76
N ILE A 96 -20.82 19.54 24.76
CA ILE A 96 -21.93 20.39 24.27
C ILE A 96 -22.93 20.67 25.39
N ALA A 97 -23.35 19.64 26.13
CA ALA A 97 -24.35 19.81 27.19
C ALA A 97 -23.85 20.73 28.33
N LEU A 98 -22.58 20.62 28.70
CA LEU A 98 -21.97 21.51 29.70
C LEU A 98 -21.80 22.93 29.16
N ALA A 99 -21.39 23.10 27.91
CA ALA A 99 -21.24 24.42 27.29
C ALA A 99 -22.59 25.16 27.20
N ASP A 100 -23.66 24.46 26.81
CA ASP A 100 -25.02 25.01 26.75
C ASP A 100 -25.50 25.47 28.15
N GLN A 101 -25.14 24.74 29.21
CA GLN A 101 -25.45 25.12 30.59
C GLN A 101 -24.63 26.33 31.08
N LEU A 102 -23.37 26.42 30.67
CA LEU A 102 -22.46 27.49 31.06
C LEU A 102 -22.80 28.81 30.35
N GLY A 103 -23.30 28.76 29.12
CA GLY A 103 -23.65 29.94 28.33
C GLY A 103 -22.45 30.81 27.93
N ASP A 104 -21.22 30.27 28.03
CA ASP A 104 -19.99 30.93 27.63
C ASP A 104 -19.71 30.67 26.14
N PRO A 105 -19.63 31.69 25.27
CA PRO A 105 -19.43 31.49 23.84
C PRO A 105 -18.09 30.85 23.49
N ALA A 106 -17.01 31.11 24.25
CA ALA A 106 -15.70 30.52 23.99
C ALA A 106 -15.71 29.00 24.27
N THR A 107 -16.28 28.60 25.40
CA THR A 107 -16.47 27.19 25.76
C THR A 107 -17.42 26.48 24.79
N THR A 108 -18.46 27.17 24.32
CA THR A 108 -19.39 26.65 23.31
C THR A 108 -18.69 26.43 21.98
N ALA A 109 -17.86 27.37 21.53
CA ALA A 109 -17.09 27.19 20.31
C ALA A 109 -16.11 26.00 20.41
N ASP A 110 -15.42 25.84 21.54
CA ASP A 110 -14.52 24.71 21.78
C ASP A 110 -15.25 23.35 21.76
N ALA A 111 -16.42 23.26 22.39
CA ALA A 111 -17.24 22.06 22.40
C ALA A 111 -17.81 21.71 21.00
N LEU A 112 -18.24 22.72 20.24
CA LEU A 112 -18.73 22.53 18.87
C LEU A 112 -17.63 22.07 17.92
N ASP A 113 -16.42 22.62 18.03
CA ASP A 113 -15.25 22.17 17.29
C ASP A 113 -14.93 20.69 17.58
N ALA A 114 -14.89 20.30 18.86
CA ALA A 114 -14.65 18.92 19.25
C ALA A 114 -15.74 17.95 18.71
N ALA A 115 -17.00 18.38 18.70
CA ALA A 115 -18.09 17.60 18.11
C ALA A 115 -17.96 17.48 16.59
N LEU A 116 -17.50 18.52 15.89
CA LEU A 116 -17.22 18.46 14.46
C LEU A 116 -16.11 17.45 14.13
N VAL A 117 -15.02 17.46 14.91
CA VAL A 117 -13.93 16.46 14.79
C VAL A 117 -14.47 15.05 15.02
N THR A 118 -15.29 14.85 16.04
CA THR A 118 -15.92 13.55 16.38
C THR A 118 -16.79 13.01 15.25
N HIS A 119 -17.47 13.90 14.52
CA HIS A 119 -18.39 13.55 13.45
C HIS A 119 -17.80 13.79 12.05
N TRP A 120 -16.47 13.84 11.91
CA TRP A 120 -15.80 14.18 10.64
C TRP A 120 -15.97 13.11 9.54
N GLY A 121 -16.36 11.89 9.89
CA GLY A 121 -16.71 10.86 8.91
C GLY A 121 -17.76 11.32 7.88
N PRO A 122 -17.82 10.67 6.71
CA PRO A 122 -18.72 11.05 5.61
C PRO A 122 -20.21 10.82 5.93
N ASP A 123 -20.50 9.85 6.80
CA ASP A 123 -21.85 9.45 7.23
C ASP A 123 -22.56 10.55 8.04
N CYS A 124 -21.82 11.40 8.76
CA CYS A 124 -22.38 12.41 9.66
C CYS A 124 -22.49 13.82 9.02
N PHE A 125 -22.49 13.92 7.69
CA PHE A 125 -22.39 15.21 7.01
C PHE A 125 -23.51 16.21 7.35
N ALA A 126 -24.77 15.74 7.42
CA ALA A 126 -25.90 16.63 7.74
C ALA A 126 -25.74 17.25 9.15
N GLN A 127 -25.26 16.47 10.11
CA GLN A 127 -24.95 16.95 11.45
C GLN A 127 -23.80 17.95 11.44
N ARG A 128 -22.74 17.71 10.64
CA ARG A 128 -21.63 18.66 10.48
C ARG A 128 -22.04 19.99 9.86
N LEU A 129 -23.01 20.00 8.96
CA LEU A 129 -23.55 21.26 8.42
C LEU A 129 -24.21 22.11 9.51
N ASP A 130 -24.99 21.50 10.40
CA ASP A 130 -25.61 22.18 11.54
C ASP A 130 -24.56 22.68 12.55
N LEU A 131 -23.67 21.78 12.99
CA LEU A 131 -22.64 22.10 13.98
C LEU A 131 -21.69 23.21 13.48
N SER A 132 -21.28 23.15 12.21
CA SER A 132 -20.38 24.18 11.64
C SER A 132 -21.06 25.53 11.49
N ALA A 133 -22.38 25.56 11.22
CA ALA A 133 -23.15 26.81 11.19
C ALA A 133 -23.27 27.42 12.59
N ARG A 134 -23.60 26.60 13.61
CA ARG A 134 -23.64 27.02 15.01
C ARG A 134 -22.28 27.53 15.51
N LEU A 135 -21.18 26.86 15.13
CA LEU A 135 -19.83 27.28 15.47
C LEU A 135 -19.52 28.65 14.84
N ALA A 136 -19.86 28.85 13.56
CA ALA A 136 -19.64 30.12 12.89
C ALA A 136 -20.43 31.28 13.51
N GLU A 137 -21.69 31.04 13.90
CA GLU A 137 -22.50 32.03 14.62
C GLU A 137 -21.90 32.36 16.00
N THR A 138 -21.52 31.34 16.77
CA THR A 138 -20.92 31.50 18.09
C THR A 138 -19.58 32.26 18.02
N ALA A 139 -18.72 31.89 17.07
CA ALA A 139 -17.39 32.48 16.93
C ALA A 139 -17.40 33.89 16.34
N ALA A 140 -18.45 34.30 15.60
CA ALA A 140 -18.53 35.61 14.97
C ALA A 140 -18.45 36.80 15.94
N HIS A 141 -18.78 36.57 17.22
CA HIS A 141 -18.78 37.59 18.27
C HIS A 141 -17.57 37.51 19.21
N LEU A 142 -16.68 36.52 19.00
CA LEU A 142 -15.48 36.35 19.82
C LEU A 142 -14.36 37.26 19.32
N THR A 143 -13.64 37.89 20.25
CA THR A 143 -12.43 38.67 19.96
C THR A 143 -11.22 37.78 19.70
N ASP A 144 -11.22 36.57 20.25
CA ASP A 144 -10.19 35.57 19.99
C ASP A 144 -10.28 35.09 18.53
N PRO A 145 -9.21 35.22 17.73
CA PRO A 145 -9.21 34.77 16.34
C PRO A 145 -9.25 33.24 16.19
N GLU A 146 -8.87 32.47 17.21
CA GLU A 146 -8.72 31.02 17.10
C GLU A 146 -10.04 30.28 16.82
N PRO A 147 -11.14 30.52 17.57
CA PRO A 147 -12.44 29.95 17.23
C PRO A 147 -12.97 30.39 15.86
N ARG A 148 -12.63 31.62 15.43
CA ARG A 148 -13.01 32.14 14.11
C ARG A 148 -12.27 31.41 12.99
N LEU A 149 -10.99 31.13 13.16
CA LEU A 149 -10.21 30.29 12.24
C LEU A 149 -10.87 28.91 12.09
N SER A 150 -11.11 28.20 13.21
CA SER A 150 -11.76 26.89 13.19
C SER A 150 -13.12 26.93 12.50
N ALA A 151 -13.95 27.94 12.79
CA ALA A 151 -15.23 28.12 12.14
C ALA A 151 -15.10 28.27 10.62
N HIS A 152 -14.17 29.11 10.14
CA HIS A 152 -13.96 29.30 8.71
C HIS A 152 -13.44 28.04 8.01
N LEU A 153 -12.53 27.30 8.65
CA LEU A 153 -12.03 26.02 8.13
C LEU A 153 -13.14 24.97 8.03
N TRP A 154 -13.95 24.78 9.07
CA TRP A 154 -15.07 23.83 9.05
C TRP A 154 -16.14 24.19 8.00
N ARG A 155 -16.47 25.47 7.90
CA ARG A 155 -17.41 25.96 6.88
C ARG A 155 -16.83 25.82 5.48
N LEU A 156 -15.51 25.92 5.29
CA LEU A 156 -14.86 25.71 4.01
C LEU A 156 -14.86 24.23 3.63
N THR A 157 -14.48 23.34 4.56
CA THR A 157 -14.48 21.88 4.32
C THR A 157 -15.88 21.39 3.95
N THR A 158 -16.90 21.74 4.73
CA THR A 158 -18.28 21.33 4.44
C THR A 158 -18.81 21.92 3.13
N ALA A 159 -18.42 23.15 2.78
CA ALA A 159 -18.76 23.76 1.49
C ALA A 159 -18.11 23.02 0.31
N TRP A 160 -16.85 22.62 0.43
CA TRP A 160 -16.19 21.81 -0.60
C TRP A 160 -16.83 20.43 -0.75
N GLU A 161 -17.15 19.77 0.37
CA GLU A 161 -17.76 18.44 0.36
C GLU A 161 -19.11 18.38 -0.37
N CYS A 162 -19.91 19.46 -0.36
CA CYS A 162 -21.12 19.59 -1.16
C CYS A 162 -20.96 20.48 -2.41
N LEU A 163 -19.72 20.88 -2.72
CA LEU A 163 -19.34 21.66 -3.88
C LEU A 163 -20.06 23.04 -3.94
N ASP A 164 -20.45 23.62 -2.81
CA ASP A 164 -21.04 24.97 -2.73
C ASP A 164 -19.96 26.04 -2.98
N ILE A 165 -19.75 26.36 -4.26
CA ILE A 165 -18.71 27.29 -4.69
C ILE A 165 -18.88 28.69 -4.10
N VAL A 166 -20.12 29.13 -3.85
CA VAL A 166 -20.38 30.45 -3.25
C VAL A 166 -19.91 30.47 -1.81
N ALA A 167 -20.22 29.41 -1.04
CA ALA A 167 -19.73 29.28 0.32
C ALA A 167 -18.20 29.08 0.36
N VAL A 168 -17.60 28.33 -0.56
CA VAL A 168 -16.15 28.19 -0.71
C VAL A 168 -15.49 29.56 -0.87
N GLN A 169 -15.91 30.36 -1.86
CA GLN A 169 -15.34 31.69 -2.09
C GLN A 169 -15.50 32.61 -0.88
N ARG A 170 -16.65 32.54 -0.19
CA ARG A 170 -16.89 33.31 1.03
C ARG A 170 -15.90 32.94 2.13
N GLN A 171 -15.67 31.65 2.38
CA GLN A 171 -14.76 31.23 3.46
C GLN A 171 -13.30 31.49 3.11
N LEU A 172 -12.90 31.31 1.85
CA LEU A 172 -11.54 31.67 1.42
C LEU A 172 -11.26 33.17 1.66
N ARG A 173 -12.21 34.06 1.33
CA ARG A 173 -12.08 35.50 1.62
C ARG A 173 -12.07 35.80 3.12
N ALA A 174 -12.84 35.05 3.92
CA ALA A 174 -12.88 35.24 5.36
C ALA A 174 -11.56 34.82 6.03
N LEU A 175 -10.92 33.74 5.54
CA LEU A 175 -9.59 33.33 5.97
C LEU A 175 -8.52 34.39 5.61
N ASP A 176 -8.54 34.93 4.39
CA ASP A 176 -7.64 36.03 4.00
C ASP A 176 -7.84 37.24 4.93
N ALA A 177 -9.09 37.65 5.17
CA ALA A 177 -9.40 38.79 6.02
C ALA A 177 -8.95 38.57 7.48
N LEU A 178 -9.10 37.34 8.02
CA LEU A 178 -8.61 37.00 9.35
C LEU A 178 -7.07 37.03 9.42
N ALA A 179 -6.39 36.58 8.38
CA ALA A 179 -4.93 36.66 8.29
C ALA A 179 -4.44 38.11 8.25
N GLU A 180 -5.09 38.97 7.46
CA GLU A 180 -4.82 40.40 7.38
C GLU A 180 -5.09 41.12 8.72
N GLU A 181 -6.22 40.83 9.36
CA GLU A 181 -6.61 41.41 10.64
C GLU A 181 -5.60 41.10 11.75
N THR A 182 -5.15 39.85 11.82
CA THR A 182 -4.29 39.38 12.91
C THR A 182 -2.80 39.60 12.66
N GLY A 183 -2.37 39.73 11.40
CA GLY A 183 -0.96 39.78 11.02
C GLY A 183 -0.17 38.52 11.38
N SER A 184 -0.85 37.42 11.69
CA SER A 184 -0.23 36.18 12.18
C SER A 184 0.21 35.29 11.02
N ALA A 185 1.46 34.82 11.08
CA ALA A 185 1.99 33.84 10.12
C ALA A 185 1.16 32.55 10.08
N ARG A 186 0.61 32.13 11.23
CA ARG A 186 -0.25 30.95 11.35
C ARG A 186 -1.57 31.12 10.59
N HIS A 187 -2.29 32.22 10.81
CA HIS A 187 -3.55 32.48 10.09
C HIS A 187 -3.29 32.61 8.58
N ALA A 188 -2.20 33.28 8.20
CA ALA A 188 -1.79 33.39 6.81
C ALA A 188 -1.43 32.03 6.20
N PHE A 189 -0.82 31.11 6.93
CA PHE A 189 -0.55 29.74 6.48
C PHE A 189 -1.83 28.99 6.12
N PHE A 190 -2.84 29.01 7.00
CA PHE A 190 -4.13 28.36 6.73
C PHE A 190 -4.86 29.02 5.54
N ALA A 191 -4.87 30.36 5.45
CA ALA A 191 -5.46 31.05 4.31
C ALA A 191 -4.76 30.69 2.98
N THR A 192 -3.43 30.77 2.97
CA THR A 192 -2.60 30.55 1.78
C THR A 192 -2.65 29.10 1.29
N SER A 193 -2.59 28.12 2.20
CA SER A 193 -2.69 26.70 1.83
C SER A 193 -4.05 26.35 1.20
N ARG A 194 -5.15 26.88 1.74
CA ARG A 194 -6.51 26.67 1.18
C ARG A 194 -6.71 27.42 -0.14
N ARG A 195 -6.03 28.57 -0.30
CA ARG A 195 -5.98 29.29 -1.57
C ARG A 195 -5.23 28.49 -2.63
N ALA A 196 -4.09 27.90 -2.27
CA ALA A 196 -3.28 27.04 -3.16
C ALA A 196 -4.10 25.83 -3.66
N MET A 197 -4.82 25.17 -2.76
CA MET A 197 -5.76 24.10 -3.09
C MET A 197 -6.79 24.56 -4.12
N HIS A 198 -7.45 25.70 -3.89
CA HIS A 198 -8.45 26.22 -4.82
C HIS A 198 -7.84 26.56 -6.19
N THR A 199 -6.63 27.15 -6.24
CA THR A 199 -5.94 27.42 -7.52
C THR A 199 -5.61 26.15 -8.30
N LEU A 200 -5.22 25.08 -7.60
CA LEU A 200 -5.05 23.75 -8.20
C LEU A 200 -6.39 23.21 -8.73
N VAL A 201 -7.48 23.36 -7.99
CA VAL A 201 -8.80 22.89 -8.45
C VAL A 201 -9.17 23.53 -9.79
N ILE A 202 -8.99 24.85 -9.93
CA ILE A 202 -9.33 25.57 -11.17
C ILE A 202 -8.27 25.45 -12.28
N GLY A 203 -7.14 24.78 -12.00
CA GLY A 203 -6.05 24.54 -12.95
C GLY A 203 -5.06 25.70 -13.13
N ASP A 204 -5.01 26.66 -12.21
CA ASP A 204 -4.00 27.73 -12.21
C ASP A 204 -2.74 27.27 -11.45
N THR A 205 -1.95 26.43 -12.11
CA THR A 205 -0.75 25.80 -11.55
C THR A 205 0.39 26.79 -11.28
N GLU A 206 0.44 27.91 -12.00
CA GLU A 206 1.45 28.95 -11.78
C GLU A 206 1.20 29.72 -10.49
N SER A 207 -0.06 30.11 -10.24
CA SER A 207 -0.42 30.73 -8.96
C SER A 207 -0.34 29.74 -7.81
N ALA A 208 -0.72 28.47 -8.04
CA ALA A 208 -0.59 27.43 -7.04
C ALA A 208 0.86 27.28 -6.57
N ASP A 209 1.84 27.18 -7.47
CA ASP A 209 3.27 27.02 -7.12
C ASP A 209 3.76 28.15 -6.20
N ARG A 210 3.43 29.41 -6.52
CA ARG A 210 3.75 30.57 -5.68
C ARG A 210 3.10 30.49 -4.29
N LEU A 211 1.83 30.11 -4.23
CA LEU A 211 1.10 30.00 -2.97
C LEU A 211 1.62 28.83 -2.13
N ILE A 212 2.02 27.71 -2.74
CA ILE A 212 2.63 26.57 -2.06
C ILE A 212 3.96 26.99 -1.41
N ALA A 213 4.82 27.70 -2.16
CA ALA A 213 6.06 28.23 -1.62
C ALA A 213 5.81 29.19 -0.44
N CYS A 214 4.86 30.11 -0.59
CA CYS A 214 4.48 31.06 0.46
C CYS A 214 3.91 30.36 1.71
N ALA A 215 3.03 29.36 1.54
CA ALA A 215 2.50 28.57 2.64
C ALA A 215 3.63 27.86 3.39
N ARG A 216 4.61 27.28 2.69
CA ARG A 216 5.76 26.62 3.32
C ARG A 216 6.55 27.59 4.21
N GLU A 217 6.83 28.79 3.73
CA GLU A 217 7.52 29.83 4.51
C GLU A 217 6.72 30.26 5.74
N LEU A 218 5.42 30.54 5.56
CA LEU A 218 4.53 30.97 6.64
C LEU A 218 4.39 29.90 7.73
N GLY A 219 4.20 28.64 7.33
CA GLY A 219 4.09 27.53 8.27
C GLY A 219 5.40 27.28 9.02
N ALA A 220 6.56 27.47 8.37
CA ALA A 220 7.85 27.37 9.03
C ALA A 220 8.05 28.47 10.09
N VAL A 221 7.64 29.71 9.79
CA VAL A 221 7.65 30.83 10.73
C VAL A 221 6.71 30.59 11.91
N ALA A 222 5.52 30.05 11.64
CA ALA A 222 4.52 29.71 12.66
C ALA A 222 4.88 28.45 13.47
N ALA A 223 5.84 27.66 12.99
CA ALA A 223 6.15 26.33 13.50
C ALA A 223 4.91 25.41 13.55
N GLU A 224 4.10 25.43 12.47
CA GLU A 224 2.90 24.61 12.39
C GLU A 224 3.25 23.11 12.38
N PRO A 225 2.60 22.28 13.24
CA PRO A 225 2.88 20.85 13.33
C PRO A 225 2.68 20.09 12.01
N ASP A 226 1.64 20.45 11.26
CA ASP A 226 1.23 19.75 10.03
C ASP A 226 1.89 20.32 8.76
N LEU A 227 2.90 21.19 8.90
CA LEU A 227 3.56 21.86 7.78
C LEU A 227 4.07 20.89 6.71
N GLU A 228 4.77 19.84 7.13
CA GLU A 228 5.35 18.84 6.22
C GLU A 228 4.24 18.12 5.45
N ALA A 229 3.19 17.64 6.14
CA ALA A 229 2.06 16.96 5.52
C ALA A 229 1.33 17.85 4.50
N VAL A 230 1.07 19.11 4.85
CA VAL A 230 0.44 20.09 3.94
C VAL A 230 1.32 20.36 2.73
N THR A 231 2.63 20.48 2.93
CA THR A 231 3.60 20.75 1.85
C THR A 231 3.66 19.59 0.87
N HIS A 232 3.82 18.37 1.37
CA HIS A 232 3.87 17.14 0.56
C HIS A 232 2.57 16.95 -0.23
N SER A 233 1.42 17.14 0.40
CA SER A 233 0.11 16.99 -0.26
C SER A 233 -0.09 17.98 -1.40
N LEU A 234 0.25 19.25 -1.19
CA LEU A 234 0.16 20.27 -2.23
C LEU A 234 1.19 20.07 -3.35
N ALA A 235 2.42 19.65 -3.01
CA ALA A 235 3.47 19.37 -3.98
C ALA A 235 3.11 18.19 -4.89
N ALA A 236 2.58 17.10 -4.33
CA ALA A 236 2.11 15.96 -5.10
C ALA A 236 0.97 16.34 -6.06
N ALA A 237 0.00 17.12 -5.57
CA ALA A 237 -1.10 17.61 -6.41
C ALA A 237 -0.60 18.52 -7.55
N GLN A 238 0.35 19.43 -7.28
CA GLN A 238 0.98 20.28 -8.30
C GLN A 238 1.74 19.43 -9.33
N ALA A 239 2.60 18.51 -8.88
CA ALA A 239 3.40 17.63 -9.73
C ALA A 239 2.53 16.80 -10.67
N LEU A 240 1.43 16.24 -10.14
CA LEU A 240 0.43 15.52 -10.91
C LEU A 240 -0.20 16.38 -12.01
N GLN A 241 -0.55 17.63 -11.70
CA GLN A 241 -1.21 18.50 -12.69
C GLN A 241 -0.28 18.99 -13.80
N VAL A 242 0.98 19.30 -13.47
CA VAL A 242 1.97 19.75 -14.46
C VAL A 242 2.67 18.61 -15.20
N GLY A 243 2.45 17.36 -14.76
CA GLY A 243 3.07 16.17 -15.34
C GLY A 243 4.55 16.00 -14.99
N ASP A 244 4.98 16.49 -13.82
CA ASP A 244 6.34 16.28 -13.33
C ASP A 244 6.45 14.89 -12.68
N ILE A 245 6.74 13.89 -13.51
CA ILE A 245 6.91 12.49 -13.10
C ILE A 245 8.09 12.32 -12.11
N GLY A 246 9.10 13.19 -12.19
CA GLY A 246 10.27 13.12 -11.32
C GLY A 246 9.94 13.52 -9.89
N GLU A 247 9.23 14.62 -9.72
CA GLU A 247 8.70 15.06 -8.43
C GLU A 247 7.63 14.10 -7.91
N LEU A 248 6.69 13.69 -8.76
CA LEU A 248 5.62 12.78 -8.36
C LEU A 248 6.17 11.45 -7.82
N ARG A 249 7.26 10.93 -8.41
CA ARG A 249 7.95 9.74 -7.90
C ARG A 249 8.57 9.96 -6.51
N ARG A 250 9.13 11.15 -6.25
CA ARG A 250 9.68 11.51 -4.93
C ARG A 250 8.56 11.58 -3.89
N GLU A 251 7.47 12.24 -4.23
CA GLU A 251 6.31 12.36 -3.35
C GLU A 251 5.67 11.00 -3.08
N ALA A 252 5.50 10.14 -4.10
CA ALA A 252 4.99 8.78 -3.91
C ALA A 252 5.84 7.97 -2.90
N ALA A 253 7.17 8.10 -2.96
CA ALA A 253 8.07 7.46 -2.00
C ALA A 253 7.97 8.05 -0.59
N ALA A 254 7.83 9.36 -0.47
CA ALA A 254 7.64 10.03 0.81
C ALA A 254 6.33 9.60 1.49
N PHE A 255 5.23 9.59 0.74
CA PHE A 255 3.92 9.14 1.23
C PHE A 255 3.94 7.67 1.63
N GLU A 256 4.51 6.78 0.81
CA GLU A 256 4.62 5.36 1.14
C GLU A 256 5.42 5.13 2.43
N ALA A 257 6.59 5.77 2.53
CA ALA A 257 7.45 5.66 3.71
C ALA A 257 6.75 6.17 4.98
N TYR A 258 6.10 7.33 4.90
CA TYR A 258 5.37 7.91 6.03
C TYR A 258 4.16 7.06 6.43
N GLY A 259 3.32 6.69 5.46
CA GLY A 259 2.13 5.88 5.70
C GLY A 259 2.46 4.52 6.32
N ALA A 260 3.57 3.89 5.91
CA ALA A 260 4.05 2.66 6.51
C ALA A 260 4.64 2.86 7.92
N ALA A 261 5.41 3.93 8.14
CA ALA A 261 6.06 4.20 9.43
C ALA A 261 5.05 4.58 10.52
N GLU A 262 4.07 5.41 10.19
CA GLU A 262 3.06 5.94 11.12
C GLU A 262 1.78 5.09 11.13
N GLY A 263 1.63 4.14 10.20
CA GLY A 263 0.46 3.27 10.10
C GLY A 263 -0.80 4.02 9.66
N VAL A 264 -0.68 4.96 8.72
CA VAL A 264 -1.78 5.80 8.22
C VAL A 264 -2.23 5.29 6.84
N PRO A 265 -3.34 4.53 6.74
CA PRO A 265 -3.73 3.85 5.50
C PRO A 265 -4.08 4.81 4.36
N SER A 266 -4.63 5.97 4.67
CA SER A 266 -5.02 6.99 3.67
C SER A 266 -3.80 7.53 2.93
N VAL A 267 -2.72 7.84 3.63
CA VAL A 267 -1.44 8.27 3.04
C VAL A 267 -0.85 7.18 2.15
N SER A 268 -0.90 5.91 2.58
CA SER A 268 -0.46 4.79 1.74
C SER A 268 -1.35 4.58 0.51
N ALA A 269 -2.65 4.86 0.60
CA ALA A 269 -3.57 4.80 -0.54
C ALA A 269 -3.29 5.92 -1.56
N GLU A 270 -3.01 7.14 -1.09
CA GLU A 270 -2.55 8.24 -1.94
C GLU A 270 -1.22 7.89 -2.64
N ALA A 271 -0.26 7.31 -1.92
CA ALA A 271 0.99 6.83 -2.51
C ALA A 271 0.75 5.85 -3.67
N ALA A 272 -0.23 4.95 -3.53
CA ALA A 272 -0.57 4.00 -4.59
C ALA A 272 -1.05 4.70 -5.88
N VAL A 273 -1.86 5.75 -5.74
CA VAL A 273 -2.28 6.58 -6.88
C VAL A 273 -1.09 7.31 -7.49
N PHE A 274 -0.22 7.92 -6.67
CA PHE A 274 0.96 8.63 -7.17
C PHE A 274 1.95 7.70 -7.87
N TRP A 275 2.15 6.48 -7.39
CA TRP A 275 2.96 5.46 -8.08
C TRP A 275 2.36 5.10 -9.43
N LEU A 276 1.05 4.91 -9.49
CA LEU A 276 0.35 4.62 -10.74
C LEU A 276 0.51 5.76 -11.75
N ASP A 277 0.31 7.01 -11.33
CA ASP A 277 0.49 8.20 -12.17
C ASP A 277 1.97 8.45 -12.53
N ALA A 278 2.92 7.93 -11.74
CA ALA A 278 4.36 7.97 -12.03
C ALA A 278 4.85 6.82 -12.93
N ASP A 279 3.93 6.00 -13.48
CA ASP A 279 4.17 4.83 -14.33
C ASP A 279 4.91 3.69 -13.60
N GLU A 280 4.55 3.44 -12.34
CA GLU A 280 5.07 2.35 -11.49
C GLU A 280 3.91 1.45 -10.97
N PRO A 281 3.19 0.75 -11.87
CA PRO A 281 1.96 0.02 -11.54
C PRO A 281 2.17 -1.13 -10.55
N ASP A 282 3.36 -1.75 -10.51
CA ASP A 282 3.67 -2.85 -9.59
C ASP A 282 3.68 -2.39 -8.13
N ARG A 283 4.20 -1.18 -7.86
CA ARG A 283 4.19 -0.58 -6.51
C ARG A 283 2.78 -0.20 -6.09
N ALA A 284 2.02 0.40 -7.01
CA ALA A 284 0.62 0.71 -6.77
C ALA A 284 -0.20 -0.56 -6.44
N LEU A 285 0.04 -1.65 -7.19
CA LEU A 285 -0.61 -2.94 -6.95
C LEU A 285 -0.24 -3.55 -5.59
N ALA A 286 1.02 -3.47 -5.20
CA ALA A 286 1.49 -3.95 -3.91
C ALA A 286 0.79 -3.23 -2.75
N LEU A 287 0.69 -1.90 -2.82
CA LEU A 287 -0.04 -1.11 -1.82
C LEU A 287 -1.54 -1.41 -1.83
N LEU A 288 -2.15 -1.59 -3.02
CA LEU A 288 -3.54 -2.02 -3.13
C LEU A 288 -3.77 -3.35 -2.38
N HIS A 289 -2.91 -4.35 -2.58
CA HIS A 289 -3.04 -5.65 -1.90
C HIS A 289 -2.82 -5.53 -0.40
N GLN A 290 -1.85 -4.71 0.03
CA GLN A 290 -1.60 -4.47 1.44
C GLN A 290 -2.82 -3.86 2.14
N LEU A 291 -3.46 -2.87 1.52
CA LEU A 291 -4.53 -2.08 2.14
C LEU A 291 -5.92 -2.72 1.99
N ALA A 292 -6.23 -3.26 0.82
CA ALA A 292 -7.52 -3.88 0.56
C ALA A 292 -7.55 -5.36 1.01
N GLY A 293 -6.41 -6.06 1.03
CA GLY A 293 -6.37 -7.49 1.34
C GLY A 293 -7.34 -8.31 0.47
N GLY A 294 -8.43 -8.79 1.07
CA GLY A 294 -9.50 -9.55 0.42
C GLY A 294 -10.74 -8.74 -0.01
N GLY A 295 -10.78 -7.43 0.21
CA GLY A 295 -11.92 -6.56 -0.11
C GLY A 295 -11.95 -5.27 0.71
N LEU A 296 -12.79 -4.30 0.34
CA LEU A 296 -12.79 -2.97 0.98
C LEU A 296 -13.63 -2.88 2.27
N ASP A 297 -14.28 -3.97 2.68
CA ASP A 297 -15.12 -3.97 3.90
C ASP A 297 -14.34 -3.76 5.20
N GLY A 298 -13.02 -4.00 5.19
CA GLY A 298 -12.15 -3.78 6.34
C GLY A 298 -11.65 -2.34 6.50
N VAL A 299 -11.91 -1.45 5.53
CA VAL A 299 -11.46 -0.05 5.60
C VAL A 299 -12.24 0.68 6.69
N THR A 300 -11.52 1.32 7.62
CA THR A 300 -12.08 2.08 8.73
C THR A 300 -13.02 3.18 8.22
N ARG A 301 -14.23 3.26 8.76
CA ARG A 301 -15.21 4.31 8.43
C ARG A 301 -14.96 5.59 9.23
N ASP A 302 -13.80 6.20 9.03
CA ASP A 302 -13.38 7.45 9.67
C ASP A 302 -13.46 8.64 8.69
N VAL A 303 -12.77 9.72 9.04
CA VAL A 303 -12.66 10.94 8.21
C VAL A 303 -12.03 10.69 6.85
N ASP A 304 -11.08 9.76 6.76
CA ASP A 304 -10.33 9.47 5.53
C ASP A 304 -10.94 8.31 4.73
N PHE A 305 -12.09 7.78 5.16
CA PHE A 305 -12.76 6.67 4.47
C PHE A 305 -12.96 6.95 2.98
N LEU A 306 -13.52 8.12 2.62
CA LEU A 306 -13.75 8.47 1.22
C LEU A 306 -12.43 8.55 0.45
N LEU A 307 -11.43 9.25 1.00
CA LEU A 307 -10.11 9.37 0.38
C LEU A 307 -9.51 8.00 0.10
N THR A 308 -9.40 7.16 1.15
CA THR A 308 -8.84 5.81 1.08
C THR A 308 -9.57 4.95 0.04
N VAL A 309 -10.90 4.86 0.13
CA VAL A 309 -11.69 4.02 -0.79
C VAL A 309 -11.56 4.51 -2.21
N THR A 310 -11.62 5.82 -2.47
CA THR A 310 -11.49 6.34 -3.85
C THR A 310 -10.10 6.12 -4.45
N CYS A 311 -9.02 6.30 -3.69
CA CYS A 311 -7.67 5.98 -4.12
C CYS A 311 -7.53 4.50 -4.49
N LEU A 312 -8.00 3.60 -3.63
CA LEU A 312 -7.94 2.15 -3.90
C LEU A 312 -8.81 1.75 -5.10
N VAL A 313 -9.99 2.37 -5.27
CA VAL A 313 -10.86 2.13 -6.42
C VAL A 313 -10.24 2.63 -7.73
N GLU A 314 -9.57 3.78 -7.73
CA GLU A 314 -8.86 4.28 -8.90
C GLU A 314 -7.73 3.33 -9.34
N VAL A 315 -6.91 2.87 -8.38
CA VAL A 315 -5.87 1.89 -8.66
C VAL A 315 -6.48 0.57 -9.15
N ALA A 316 -7.53 0.09 -8.48
CA ALA A 316 -8.19 -1.16 -8.86
C ALA A 316 -8.82 -1.11 -10.25
N ALA A 317 -9.52 -0.03 -10.60
CA ALA A 317 -10.13 0.14 -11.90
C ALA A 317 -9.06 0.22 -13.01
N THR A 318 -7.95 0.90 -12.75
CA THR A 318 -6.86 1.06 -13.73
C THR A 318 -6.06 -0.25 -13.92
N LEU A 319 -5.88 -1.03 -12.86
CA LEU A 319 -5.16 -2.30 -12.87
C LEU A 319 -6.07 -3.53 -12.99
N HIS A 320 -7.31 -3.34 -13.44
CA HIS A 320 -8.30 -4.38 -13.74
C HIS A 320 -8.63 -5.34 -12.58
N ARG A 321 -8.65 -4.81 -11.35
CA ARG A 321 -9.09 -5.51 -10.13
C ARG A 321 -10.58 -5.34 -9.90
N ARG A 322 -11.34 -6.12 -10.67
CA ARG A 322 -12.81 -6.07 -10.72
C ARG A 322 -13.50 -6.38 -9.39
N ASP A 323 -12.90 -7.22 -8.56
CA ASP A 323 -13.37 -7.53 -7.20
C ASP A 323 -13.40 -6.28 -6.32
N ILE A 324 -12.29 -5.54 -6.27
CA ILE A 324 -12.18 -4.30 -5.50
C ILE A 324 -13.00 -3.18 -6.12
N ALA A 325 -13.08 -3.10 -7.45
CA ALA A 325 -13.94 -2.13 -8.13
C ALA A 325 -15.43 -2.32 -7.76
N ALA A 326 -15.90 -3.56 -7.67
CA ALA A 326 -17.28 -3.87 -7.26
C ALA A 326 -17.58 -3.45 -5.81
N ASP A 327 -16.65 -3.69 -4.89
CA ASP A 327 -16.75 -3.16 -3.52
C ASP A 327 -16.81 -1.63 -3.51
N GLY A 328 -15.97 -0.99 -4.33
CA GLY A 328 -15.96 0.45 -4.54
C GLY A 328 -17.32 1.01 -4.91
N VAL A 329 -17.98 0.43 -5.92
CA VAL A 329 -19.34 0.84 -6.33
C VAL A 329 -20.30 0.79 -5.14
N ARG A 330 -20.33 -0.32 -4.41
CA ARG A 330 -21.23 -0.51 -3.26
C ARG A 330 -20.97 0.51 -2.15
N LEU A 331 -19.70 0.74 -1.80
CA LEU A 331 -19.31 1.61 -0.69
C LEU A 331 -19.43 3.11 -1.02
N LEU A 332 -19.19 3.50 -2.27
CA LEU A 332 -19.17 4.90 -2.70
C LEU A 332 -20.55 5.43 -3.13
N THR A 333 -21.44 4.56 -3.63
CA THR A 333 -22.77 4.98 -4.13
C THR A 333 -23.56 5.86 -3.15
N PRO A 334 -23.60 5.58 -1.83
CA PRO A 334 -24.30 6.44 -0.87
C PRO A 334 -23.79 7.88 -0.79
N PHE A 335 -22.58 8.15 -1.27
CA PHE A 335 -21.90 9.43 -1.21
C PHE A 335 -21.79 10.13 -2.56
N ALA A 336 -22.51 9.66 -3.58
CA ALA A 336 -22.56 10.31 -4.89
C ALA A 336 -22.90 11.82 -4.78
N GLY A 337 -22.26 12.63 -5.61
CA GLY A 337 -22.36 14.09 -5.61
C GLY A 337 -21.44 14.81 -4.61
N ARG A 338 -20.69 14.07 -3.77
CA ARG A 338 -19.76 14.64 -2.79
C ARG A 338 -18.34 14.79 -3.36
N ALA A 339 -17.63 15.81 -2.90
CA ALA A 339 -16.19 15.92 -3.12
C ALA A 339 -15.41 14.99 -2.21
N VAL A 340 -14.24 14.57 -2.66
CA VAL A 340 -13.23 13.87 -1.86
C VAL A 340 -12.12 14.85 -1.52
N LEU A 341 -11.80 14.99 -0.24
CA LEU A 341 -10.85 15.97 0.28
C LEU A 341 -9.87 15.28 1.23
N ASN A 342 -8.68 15.88 1.38
CA ASN A 342 -7.73 15.54 2.43
C ASN A 342 -7.47 16.76 3.34
N ALA A 343 -7.09 16.49 4.59
CA ALA A 343 -6.52 17.43 5.56
C ALA A 343 -7.30 18.75 5.72
N GLY A 344 -8.65 18.68 5.79
CA GLY A 344 -9.48 19.88 5.94
C GLY A 344 -9.37 20.82 4.75
N ALA A 345 -9.57 20.29 3.54
CA ALA A 345 -9.54 21.00 2.27
C ALA A 345 -8.15 21.58 1.89
N VAL A 346 -7.08 20.84 2.17
CA VAL A 346 -5.72 21.14 1.67
C VAL A 346 -5.53 20.58 0.27
N THR A 347 -6.12 19.43 -0.05
CA THR A 347 -6.17 18.88 -1.41
C THR A 347 -7.58 18.45 -1.77
N PHE A 348 -7.84 18.44 -3.07
CA PHE A 348 -9.07 17.98 -3.69
C PHE A 348 -8.75 16.76 -4.53
N HIS A 349 -9.40 15.64 -4.28
CA HIS A 349 -9.20 14.36 -4.96
C HIS A 349 -10.38 14.04 -5.86
N GLY A 350 -10.99 15.04 -6.50
CA GLY A 350 -12.14 14.81 -7.38
C GLY A 350 -13.47 14.67 -6.64
N VAL A 351 -14.45 14.08 -7.34
CA VAL A 351 -15.80 13.81 -6.84
C VAL A 351 -16.09 12.32 -6.86
N VAL A 352 -16.92 11.86 -5.93
CA VAL A 352 -17.27 10.43 -5.81
C VAL A 352 -17.80 9.83 -7.12
N ASP A 353 -18.56 10.62 -7.89
CA ASP A 353 -19.10 10.20 -9.19
C ASP A 353 -18.01 9.84 -10.22
N ASP A 354 -16.81 10.42 -10.13
CA ASP A 354 -15.65 10.08 -10.99
C ASP A 354 -15.21 8.63 -10.73
N TYR A 355 -15.03 8.28 -9.47
CA TYR A 355 -14.61 6.95 -9.05
C TYR A 355 -15.69 5.89 -9.29
N LEU A 356 -16.97 6.25 -9.10
CA LEU A 356 -18.10 5.41 -9.49
C LEU A 356 -18.09 5.16 -11.00
N HIS A 357 -17.85 6.20 -11.81
CA HIS A 357 -17.72 6.03 -13.25
C HIS A 357 -16.61 5.05 -13.62
N ARG A 358 -15.40 5.23 -13.06
CA ARG A 358 -14.25 4.36 -13.35
C ARG A 358 -14.51 2.91 -12.98
N ALA A 359 -15.06 2.68 -11.79
CA ALA A 359 -15.37 1.32 -11.32
C ALA A 359 -16.46 0.66 -12.19
N GLU A 360 -17.55 1.36 -12.48
CA GLU A 360 -18.65 0.83 -13.30
C GLU A 360 -18.21 0.58 -14.75
N ALA A 361 -17.32 1.42 -15.28
CA ALA A 361 -16.73 1.23 -16.61
C ALA A 361 -15.87 -0.04 -16.68
N GLU A 362 -15.00 -0.26 -15.69
CA GLU A 362 -14.19 -1.49 -15.56
C GLU A 362 -15.07 -2.75 -15.38
N LEU A 363 -16.21 -2.61 -14.69
CA LEU A 363 -17.16 -3.70 -14.55
C LEU A 363 -17.99 -3.94 -15.81
N GLY A 364 -18.01 -3.01 -16.77
CA GLY A 364 -18.82 -3.09 -17.98
C GLY A 364 -20.31 -2.85 -17.74
N HIS A 365 -20.66 -2.10 -16.68
CA HIS A 365 -22.04 -1.80 -16.33
C HIS A 365 -22.55 -0.55 -17.05
N ALA A 366 -23.85 -0.52 -17.37
CA ALA A 366 -24.47 0.58 -18.11
C ALA A 366 -24.48 1.92 -17.35
N ASP A 367 -24.48 1.86 -16.00
CA ASP A 367 -24.50 3.04 -15.14
C ASP A 367 -23.22 3.90 -15.24
N ALA A 368 -22.12 3.37 -15.79
CA ALA A 368 -20.89 4.12 -16.02
C ALA A 368 -21.14 5.43 -16.79
N THR A 369 -22.06 5.44 -17.77
CA THR A 369 -22.38 6.65 -18.55
C THR A 369 -23.10 7.70 -17.71
N ARG A 370 -23.98 7.28 -16.79
CA ARG A 370 -24.68 8.18 -15.88
C ARG A 370 -23.68 8.88 -14.95
N TRP A 371 -22.77 8.12 -14.35
CA TRP A 371 -21.76 8.66 -13.44
C TRP A 371 -20.79 9.60 -14.15
N LEU A 372 -20.39 9.29 -15.38
CA LEU A 372 -19.59 10.18 -16.22
C LEU A 372 -20.24 11.56 -16.37
N HIS A 373 -21.53 11.60 -16.74
CA HIS A 373 -22.27 12.86 -16.88
C HIS A 373 -22.39 13.63 -15.56
N SER A 374 -22.62 12.91 -14.45
CA SER A 374 -22.70 13.50 -13.11
C SER A 374 -21.36 14.17 -12.72
N ALA A 375 -20.25 13.43 -12.83
CA ALA A 375 -18.91 13.92 -12.52
C ALA A 375 -18.50 15.10 -13.42
N VAL A 376 -18.75 15.01 -14.73
CA VAL A 376 -18.49 16.11 -15.68
C VAL A 376 -19.26 17.37 -15.29
N SER A 377 -20.54 17.23 -14.93
CA SER A 377 -21.38 18.37 -14.52
C SER A 377 -20.88 18.98 -13.21
N ALA A 378 -20.44 18.15 -12.26
CA ALA A 378 -19.84 18.60 -11.01
C ALA A 378 -18.56 19.42 -11.25
N TYR A 379 -17.63 18.90 -12.04
CA TYR A 379 -16.37 19.60 -12.36
C TYR A 379 -16.61 20.90 -13.12
N GLN A 380 -17.55 20.95 -14.06
CA GLN A 380 -17.90 22.20 -14.76
C GLN A 380 -18.41 23.28 -13.80
N ARG A 381 -19.26 22.90 -12.83
CA ARG A 381 -19.84 23.83 -11.86
C ARG A 381 -18.81 24.47 -10.95
N ILE A 382 -17.76 23.74 -10.57
CA ILE A 382 -16.69 24.25 -9.71
C ILE A 382 -15.48 24.79 -10.50
N GLY A 383 -15.52 24.73 -11.84
CA GLY A 383 -14.42 25.18 -12.69
C GLY A 383 -13.21 24.24 -12.70
N ALA A 384 -13.37 22.97 -12.33
CA ALA A 384 -12.28 21.99 -12.23
C ALA A 384 -11.89 21.40 -13.59
N THR A 385 -11.32 22.24 -14.44
CA THR A 385 -11.03 21.92 -15.85
C THR A 385 -10.02 20.79 -16.01
N TRP A 386 -8.98 20.76 -15.18
CA TRP A 386 -7.97 19.69 -15.19
C TRP A 386 -8.59 18.34 -14.82
N TRP A 387 -9.39 18.28 -13.74
CA TRP A 387 -10.10 17.06 -13.33
C TRP A 387 -11.07 16.56 -14.40
N GLN A 388 -11.80 17.48 -15.04
CA GLN A 388 -12.67 17.15 -16.17
C GLN A 388 -11.89 16.56 -17.35
N ALA A 389 -10.71 17.10 -17.65
CA ALA A 389 -9.85 16.60 -18.71
C ALA A 389 -9.30 15.21 -18.38
N ARG A 390 -8.83 15.00 -17.14
CA ARG A 390 -8.36 13.69 -16.65
C ARG A 390 -9.44 12.62 -16.74
N LEU A 391 -10.66 12.92 -16.30
CA LEU A 391 -11.81 12.00 -16.38
C LEU A 391 -12.15 11.60 -17.83
N LYS A 392 -12.00 12.53 -18.79
CA LYS A 392 -12.30 12.27 -20.21
C LYS A 392 -11.14 11.66 -20.98
N ALA A 393 -9.93 11.73 -20.43
CA ALA A 393 -8.79 11.11 -21.05
C ALA A 393 -9.03 9.59 -21.10
N PRO A 394 -8.67 8.92 -22.20
CA PRO A 394 -8.66 7.46 -22.19
C PRO A 394 -7.75 6.99 -21.05
N ALA A 395 -8.21 6.01 -20.28
CA ALA A 395 -7.41 5.44 -19.19
C ALA A 395 -6.04 5.04 -19.77
N PRO A 396 -4.93 5.52 -19.17
CA PRO A 396 -3.61 5.09 -19.60
C PRO A 396 -3.58 3.57 -19.48
N THR A 397 -3.37 2.88 -20.61
CA THR A 397 -3.14 1.44 -20.56
C THR A 397 -1.76 1.28 -19.94
N PRO A 398 -1.63 0.71 -18.73
CA PRO A 398 -0.32 0.56 -18.11
C PRO A 398 0.56 -0.21 -19.09
N GLN A 399 1.62 0.45 -19.57
CA GLN A 399 2.58 -0.23 -20.42
C GLN A 399 3.34 -1.15 -19.48
N VAL A 400 3.08 -2.45 -19.58
CA VAL A 400 3.86 -3.40 -18.81
C VAL A 400 5.30 -3.32 -19.33
N ARG A 401 6.16 -2.64 -18.56
CA ARG A 401 7.56 -2.43 -18.94
C ARG A 401 8.29 -3.75 -18.75
N ALA A 402 9.05 -4.13 -19.76
CA ALA A 402 9.85 -5.35 -19.66
C ALA A 402 10.94 -5.14 -18.61
N ILE A 403 10.96 -5.96 -17.56
CA ILE A 403 12.08 -5.95 -16.61
C ILE A 403 13.32 -6.55 -17.26
N THR A 404 14.49 -5.98 -17.02
CA THR A 404 15.75 -6.57 -17.48
C THR A 404 16.30 -7.52 -16.42
N VAL A 405 16.55 -8.77 -16.80
CA VAL A 405 17.04 -9.81 -15.89
C VAL A 405 18.34 -10.40 -16.42
N HIS A 406 19.37 -10.40 -15.59
CA HIS A 406 20.62 -11.11 -15.83
C HIS A 406 20.43 -12.60 -15.56
N LEU A 407 20.83 -13.44 -16.51
CA LEU A 407 21.01 -14.88 -16.32
C LEU A 407 22.12 -15.35 -17.27
N HIS A 408 23.37 -15.06 -16.89
CA HIS A 408 24.55 -15.35 -17.70
C HIS A 408 25.76 -15.70 -16.83
N PRO A 409 26.79 -16.37 -17.39
CA PRO A 409 28.06 -16.58 -16.68
C PRO A 409 28.70 -15.24 -16.30
N ASP A 410 29.22 -15.15 -15.07
CA ASP A 410 29.96 -13.98 -14.62
C ASP A 410 31.45 -14.10 -15.01
N PRO A 411 32.09 -13.05 -15.56
CA PRO A 411 33.50 -13.09 -15.94
C PRO A 411 34.48 -13.40 -14.78
N GLN A 412 34.08 -13.14 -13.53
CA GLN A 412 34.89 -13.42 -12.34
C GLN A 412 34.63 -14.82 -11.75
N GLY A 413 33.68 -15.57 -12.33
CA GLY A 413 33.34 -16.94 -11.99
C GLY A 413 31.95 -17.07 -11.35
N GLY A 414 31.21 -18.12 -11.74
CA GLY A 414 29.82 -18.32 -11.32
C GLY A 414 28.82 -17.78 -12.35
N TRP A 415 27.58 -17.59 -11.93
CA TRP A 415 26.47 -17.10 -12.77
C TRP A 415 25.85 -15.86 -12.15
N LEU A 416 25.75 -14.78 -12.91
CA LEU A 416 25.02 -13.59 -12.49
C LEU A 416 23.51 -13.81 -12.74
N VAL A 417 22.72 -13.73 -11.67
CA VAL A 417 21.25 -13.94 -11.70
C VAL A 417 20.51 -12.85 -10.92
N GLY A 418 19.55 -12.19 -11.56
CA GLY A 418 18.67 -11.19 -10.93
C GLY A 418 18.46 -9.93 -11.78
N THR A 419 17.62 -9.01 -11.32
CA THR A 419 17.37 -7.73 -12.00
C THR A 419 18.52 -6.74 -11.81
N ASP A 420 18.57 -5.71 -12.65
CA ASP A 420 19.52 -4.60 -12.50
C ASP A 420 19.51 -4.05 -11.06
N GLY A 421 20.70 -3.96 -10.45
CA GLY A 421 20.89 -3.46 -9.08
C GLY A 421 20.64 -4.47 -7.95
N SER A 422 20.08 -5.65 -8.22
CA SER A 422 19.86 -6.71 -7.23
C SER A 422 20.43 -8.08 -7.65
N ALA A 423 21.10 -8.15 -8.81
CA ALA A 423 21.70 -9.38 -9.30
C ALA A 423 22.81 -9.92 -8.37
N ILE A 424 22.83 -11.24 -8.21
CA ILE A 424 23.79 -11.95 -7.38
C ILE A 424 24.60 -12.96 -8.18
N VAL A 425 25.82 -13.26 -7.72
CA VAL A 425 26.64 -14.32 -8.29
C VAL A 425 26.31 -15.64 -7.60
N MET A 426 25.79 -16.60 -8.36
CA MET A 426 25.46 -17.95 -7.93
C MET A 426 26.55 -18.96 -8.33
N PRO A 427 26.71 -20.06 -7.56
CA PRO A 427 27.58 -21.15 -7.97
C PRO A 427 27.14 -21.75 -9.31
N ASP A 428 28.10 -22.32 -10.04
CA ASP A 428 27.80 -22.97 -11.31
C ASP A 428 26.88 -24.19 -11.13
N LEU A 429 25.73 -24.15 -11.79
CA LEU A 429 24.66 -25.13 -11.70
C LEU A 429 24.23 -25.56 -13.10
N LYS A 430 24.09 -26.88 -13.29
CA LYS A 430 23.55 -27.43 -14.55
C LYS A 430 22.18 -26.87 -14.89
N GLY A 431 21.35 -26.60 -13.88
CA GLY A 431 20.03 -26.00 -14.07
C GLY A 431 20.06 -24.60 -14.67
N LEU A 432 21.08 -23.78 -14.36
CA LEU A 432 21.22 -22.42 -14.90
C LEU A 432 21.59 -22.45 -16.39
N HIS A 433 22.41 -23.40 -16.81
CA HIS A 433 22.68 -23.65 -18.22
C HIS A 433 21.42 -24.05 -18.99
N TYR A 434 20.60 -24.96 -18.42
CA TYR A 434 19.33 -25.36 -19.04
C TYR A 434 18.34 -24.20 -19.13
N LEU A 435 18.25 -23.37 -18.09
CA LEU A 435 17.42 -22.16 -18.10
C LEU A 435 17.90 -21.17 -19.16
N CYS A 436 19.20 -20.88 -19.23
CA CYS A 436 19.78 -20.00 -20.24
C CYS A 436 19.41 -20.46 -21.66
N GLU A 437 19.53 -21.75 -21.95
CA GLU A 437 19.19 -22.31 -23.26
C GLU A 437 17.70 -22.21 -23.60
N LEU A 438 16.82 -22.47 -22.62
CA LEU A 438 15.37 -22.32 -22.80
C LEU A 438 14.96 -20.86 -23.03
N LEU A 439 15.59 -19.93 -22.30
CA LEU A 439 15.32 -18.50 -22.41
C LEU A 439 15.83 -17.90 -23.73
N ARG A 440 16.88 -18.48 -24.33
CA ARG A 440 17.35 -18.11 -25.69
C ARG A 440 16.35 -18.46 -26.79
N SER A 441 15.45 -19.41 -26.53
CA SER A 441 14.50 -19.91 -27.53
C SER A 441 13.04 -19.86 -27.04
N PRO A 442 12.45 -18.66 -26.83
CA PRO A 442 11.07 -18.54 -26.38
C PRO A 442 10.08 -19.27 -27.30
N GLY A 443 9.16 -20.04 -26.70
CA GLY A 443 8.13 -20.79 -27.39
C GLY A 443 8.59 -22.07 -28.12
N ALA A 444 9.89 -22.39 -28.11
CA ALA A 444 10.43 -23.59 -28.74
C ALA A 444 10.40 -24.80 -27.79
N ASP A 445 10.06 -25.98 -28.33
CA ASP A 445 10.19 -27.25 -27.60
C ASP A 445 11.60 -27.83 -27.77
N LEU A 446 12.36 -27.88 -26.67
CA LEU A 446 13.68 -28.49 -26.63
C LEU A 446 13.61 -29.90 -26.04
N ASN A 447 14.15 -30.90 -26.75
CA ASN A 447 14.20 -32.27 -26.27
C ASN A 447 15.13 -32.39 -25.05
N ALA A 448 14.72 -33.12 -24.01
CA ALA A 448 15.53 -33.26 -22.80
C ALA A 448 16.89 -33.96 -23.03
N LEU A 449 17.02 -34.84 -24.04
CA LEU A 449 18.30 -35.43 -24.42
C LEU A 449 19.25 -34.41 -25.01
N ASP A 450 18.76 -33.58 -25.93
CA ASP A 450 19.56 -32.57 -26.60
C ASP A 450 19.99 -31.51 -25.59
N LEU A 451 19.06 -31.03 -24.75
CA LEU A 451 19.35 -30.08 -23.68
C LEU A 451 20.42 -30.62 -22.70
N SER A 452 20.35 -31.91 -22.36
CA SER A 452 21.36 -32.56 -21.50
C SER A 452 22.72 -32.71 -22.18
N ALA A 453 22.77 -32.86 -23.50
CA ALA A 453 24.01 -32.98 -24.27
C ALA A 453 24.70 -31.62 -24.43
N THR A 454 23.94 -30.55 -24.65
CA THR A 454 24.48 -29.18 -24.85
C THR A 454 25.20 -28.65 -23.61
N ALA A 455 24.68 -28.94 -22.41
CA ALA A 455 25.29 -28.49 -21.14
C ALA A 455 26.56 -29.28 -20.73
N SER A 456 26.91 -30.37 -21.41
CA SER A 456 28.05 -31.22 -21.05
C SER A 456 29.37 -30.85 -21.75
N GLY A 457 29.37 -29.82 -22.62
CA GLY A 457 30.58 -29.27 -23.25
C GLY A 457 31.02 -29.99 -24.53
N HIS A 458 30.58 -29.46 -25.67
CA HIS A 458 31.11 -29.58 -27.04
C HIS A 458 31.40 -30.96 -27.69
N ALA A 459 30.73 -31.14 -28.85
CA ALA A 459 30.99 -32.02 -29.99
C ALA A 459 30.90 -33.55 -29.79
N GLY A 460 29.99 -34.15 -30.56
CA GLY A 460 29.60 -35.55 -30.44
C GLY A 460 30.73 -36.55 -30.65
N ILE A 461 30.76 -37.56 -29.80
CA ILE A 461 31.50 -38.80 -30.01
C ILE A 461 30.55 -39.95 -29.67
N ALA A 462 30.14 -40.67 -30.72
CA ALA A 462 29.47 -41.95 -30.59
C ALA A 462 30.44 -42.96 -29.97
N VAL A 463 30.17 -43.39 -28.75
CA VAL A 463 30.82 -44.55 -28.15
C VAL A 463 29.84 -45.72 -28.25
N THR A 464 30.18 -46.68 -29.09
CA THR A 464 29.54 -48.00 -29.13
C THR A 464 30.06 -48.80 -27.94
N ASP A 465 29.16 -49.23 -27.06
CA ASP A 465 29.52 -50.06 -25.90
C ASP A 465 28.53 -51.24 -25.83
N SER A 466 28.87 -52.35 -26.50
CA SER A 466 28.02 -53.55 -26.51
C SER A 466 28.44 -54.61 -25.50
N ASP A 467 29.63 -54.52 -24.90
CA ASP A 467 30.21 -55.67 -24.19
C ASP A 467 30.37 -55.47 -22.66
N THR A 468 30.25 -54.23 -22.14
CA THR A 468 30.25 -53.95 -20.69
C THR A 468 28.88 -54.14 -20.03
N ALA A 469 27.79 -54.04 -20.79
CA ALA A 469 26.42 -54.12 -20.27
C ALA A 469 26.04 -55.51 -19.74
N ASP A 470 26.55 -56.59 -20.36
CA ASP A 470 26.15 -57.97 -20.03
C ASP A 470 26.75 -58.52 -18.71
N ILE A 471 27.84 -57.90 -18.22
CA ILE A 471 28.47 -58.26 -16.94
C ILE A 471 27.83 -57.47 -15.79
N ALA A 472 27.51 -56.18 -16.01
CA ALA A 472 26.86 -55.31 -15.03
C ALA A 472 25.44 -55.80 -14.68
N ASP A 473 24.67 -56.27 -15.67
CA ASP A 473 23.30 -56.76 -15.47
C ASP A 473 23.21 -58.00 -14.57
N ARG A 474 24.23 -58.88 -14.60
CA ARG A 474 24.27 -60.07 -13.70
C ARG A 474 24.54 -59.68 -12.26
N GLN A 475 25.36 -58.65 -12.05
CA GLN A 475 25.73 -58.18 -10.72
C GLN A 475 24.59 -57.37 -10.09
N ALA A 476 23.86 -56.57 -10.89
CA ALA A 476 22.68 -55.83 -10.47
C ALA A 476 21.51 -56.75 -10.06
N LEU A 477 21.20 -57.79 -10.86
CA LEU A 477 20.16 -58.77 -10.52
C LEU A 477 20.46 -59.56 -9.24
N ALA A 478 21.74 -59.84 -8.94
CA ALA A 478 22.14 -60.47 -7.69
C ALA A 478 21.95 -59.53 -6.49
N ALA A 479 22.29 -58.24 -6.65
CA ALA A 479 22.11 -57.22 -5.63
C ALA A 479 20.63 -56.96 -5.30
N TYR A 480 19.75 -56.87 -6.32
CA TYR A 480 18.31 -56.67 -6.09
C TYR A 480 17.66 -57.86 -5.38
N ARG A 481 18.05 -59.09 -5.74
CA ARG A 481 17.57 -60.29 -5.03
C ARG A 481 18.05 -60.34 -3.59
N GLN A 482 19.23 -59.82 -3.29
CA GLN A 482 19.72 -59.74 -1.92
C GLN A 482 18.94 -58.70 -1.12
N ARG A 483 18.76 -57.48 -1.66
CA ARG A 483 18.00 -56.42 -0.98
C ARG A 483 16.53 -56.80 -0.73
N LEU A 484 15.91 -57.57 -1.62
CA LEU A 484 14.55 -58.08 -1.39
C LEU A 484 14.48 -59.05 -0.20
N ARG A 485 15.50 -59.89 0.01
CA ARG A 485 15.55 -60.75 1.21
C ARG A 485 15.74 -59.94 2.49
N ASP A 486 16.57 -58.90 2.41
CA ASP A 486 16.82 -58.02 3.54
C ASP A 486 15.53 -57.25 3.91
N ILE A 487 14.78 -56.73 2.92
CA ILE A 487 13.48 -56.07 3.14
C ILE A 487 12.43 -57.05 3.68
N ASP A 488 12.37 -58.29 3.20
CA ASP A 488 11.44 -59.30 3.72
C ASP A 488 11.73 -59.58 5.22
N ALA A 489 13.01 -59.64 5.61
CA ALA A 489 13.39 -59.79 7.03
C ALA A 489 13.06 -58.54 7.87
N GLU A 490 13.30 -57.33 7.32
CA GLU A 490 12.96 -56.05 7.98
C GLU A 490 11.43 -55.87 8.15
N LEU A 491 10.62 -56.37 7.19
CA LEU A 491 9.16 -56.35 7.28
C LEU A 491 8.62 -57.31 8.36
N ASP A 492 9.20 -58.50 8.48
CA ASP A 492 8.82 -59.48 9.50
C ASP A 492 9.13 -58.95 10.93
N GLU A 493 10.27 -58.26 11.10
CA GLU A 493 10.59 -57.57 12.37
C GLU A 493 9.63 -56.40 12.66
N ALA A 494 9.39 -55.52 11.67
CA ALA A 494 8.55 -54.33 11.84
C ALA A 494 7.07 -54.66 12.13
N THR A 495 6.57 -55.79 11.63
CA THR A 495 5.19 -56.26 11.89
C THR A 495 4.97 -56.62 13.37
N SER A 496 6.05 -56.91 14.12
CA SER A 496 5.95 -57.20 15.56
C SER A 496 5.94 -55.95 16.47
N TRP A 497 6.26 -54.76 15.95
CA TRP A 497 6.33 -53.49 16.72
C TRP A 497 5.30 -52.43 16.28
N SER A 498 4.38 -52.75 15.38
CA SER A 498 3.28 -51.87 14.90
C SER A 498 3.69 -50.47 14.40
N ASP A 499 4.87 -50.33 13.75
CA ASP A 499 5.26 -49.10 13.06
C ASP A 499 4.72 -49.08 11.61
N GLN A 500 3.53 -48.53 11.45
CA GLN A 500 2.81 -48.51 10.18
C GLN A 500 3.52 -47.69 9.09
N GLY A 501 4.22 -46.61 9.46
CA GLY A 501 4.89 -45.73 8.49
C GLY A 501 6.15 -46.36 7.89
N SER A 502 6.87 -47.16 8.68
CA SER A 502 8.01 -47.94 8.18
C SER A 502 7.56 -49.15 7.35
N LEU A 503 6.45 -49.80 7.72
CA LEU A 503 5.86 -50.90 6.94
C LEU A 503 5.42 -50.45 5.54
N ASP A 504 4.75 -49.31 5.42
CA ASP A 504 4.27 -48.82 4.11
C ASP A 504 5.43 -48.43 3.19
N ARG A 505 6.49 -47.84 3.75
CA ARG A 505 7.71 -47.49 3.02
C ARG A 505 8.50 -48.72 2.55
N LEU A 506 8.66 -49.73 3.40
CA LEU A 506 9.33 -50.98 3.05
C LEU A 506 8.53 -51.79 2.02
N ARG A 507 7.19 -51.79 2.12
CA ARG A 507 6.30 -52.39 1.11
C ARG A 507 6.42 -51.68 -0.24
N PHE A 508 6.48 -50.36 -0.24
CA PHE A 508 6.66 -49.57 -1.46
C PHE A 508 8.04 -49.83 -2.11
N GLU A 509 9.11 -49.88 -1.32
CA GLU A 509 10.47 -50.21 -1.81
C GLU A 509 10.51 -51.64 -2.39
N ARG A 510 9.89 -52.60 -1.69
CA ARG A 510 9.76 -53.99 -2.16
C ARG A 510 9.02 -54.09 -3.49
N GLU A 511 7.91 -53.38 -3.61
CA GLU A 511 7.08 -53.40 -4.81
C GLU A 511 7.80 -52.75 -6.00
N ALA A 512 8.51 -51.64 -5.77
CA ALA A 512 9.36 -51.00 -6.77
C ALA A 512 10.51 -51.92 -7.24
N LEU A 513 11.18 -52.63 -6.31
CA LEU A 513 12.26 -53.57 -6.66
C LEU A 513 11.73 -54.82 -7.40
N LEU A 514 10.57 -55.35 -7.01
CA LEU A 514 9.93 -56.45 -7.72
C LEU A 514 9.49 -56.04 -9.13
N GLU A 515 9.02 -54.81 -9.29
CA GLU A 515 8.64 -54.26 -10.59
C GLU A 515 9.88 -54.04 -11.47
N GLU A 516 10.99 -53.55 -10.91
CA GLU A 516 12.27 -53.42 -11.61
C GLU A 516 12.78 -54.80 -12.08
N ILE A 517 12.67 -55.84 -11.24
CA ILE A 517 13.04 -57.21 -11.61
C ILE A 517 12.10 -57.78 -12.68
N ARG A 518 10.78 -57.56 -12.60
CA ARG A 518 9.82 -57.97 -13.65
C ARG A 518 10.13 -57.31 -14.97
N THR A 519 10.45 -56.02 -14.92
CA THR A 519 10.83 -55.20 -16.08
C THR A 519 12.14 -55.71 -16.69
N ALA A 520 13.10 -56.13 -15.86
CA ALA A 520 14.37 -56.70 -16.30
C ALA A 520 14.29 -58.17 -16.80
N THR A 521 13.29 -58.96 -16.36
CA THR A 521 13.25 -60.42 -16.63
C THR A 521 12.16 -60.91 -17.59
N GLY A 522 11.05 -60.19 -17.75
CA GLY A 522 9.97 -60.51 -18.69
C GLY A 522 9.22 -61.84 -18.44
N LEU A 523 7.90 -61.88 -18.66
CA LEU A 523 7.11 -63.11 -18.60
C LEU A 523 7.54 -64.09 -19.71
N GLY A 524 8.36 -65.09 -19.35
CA GLY A 524 8.81 -66.14 -20.25
C GLY A 524 10.32 -66.29 -20.42
N GLY A 525 11.15 -65.61 -19.61
CA GLY A 525 12.60 -65.85 -19.59
C GLY A 525 13.34 -65.38 -20.84
N ARG A 526 12.78 -64.41 -21.58
CA ARG A 526 13.45 -63.78 -22.73
C ARG A 526 13.49 -62.26 -22.54
N ARG A 527 14.71 -61.74 -22.37
CA ARG A 527 15.05 -60.33 -22.12
C ARG A 527 14.42 -59.38 -23.15
N ARG A 528 13.81 -58.27 -22.70
CA ARG A 528 13.37 -57.15 -23.55
C ARG A 528 14.39 -56.00 -23.47
N ARG A 529 14.70 -55.41 -24.62
CA ARG A 529 15.66 -54.31 -24.84
C ARG A 529 15.29 -53.04 -24.05
N PHE A 530 16.29 -52.51 -23.34
CA PHE A 530 16.49 -51.15 -22.81
C PHE A 530 15.30 -50.16 -22.79
N GLY A 531 14.87 -49.78 -21.59
CA GLY A 531 14.23 -48.49 -21.31
C GLY A 531 15.19 -47.34 -21.61
N SER A 532 14.81 -46.48 -22.54
CA SER A 532 15.68 -45.61 -23.32
C SER A 532 16.38 -44.51 -22.52
N THR A 533 17.62 -44.17 -22.91
CA THR A 533 18.42 -43.01 -22.50
C THR A 533 17.61 -41.70 -22.34
N ASN A 534 16.53 -41.55 -23.10
CA ASN A 534 15.62 -40.40 -23.08
C ASN A 534 14.95 -40.15 -21.72
N GLU A 535 14.49 -41.20 -21.06
CA GLU A 535 13.78 -41.07 -19.77
C GLU A 535 14.73 -40.63 -18.64
N ARG A 536 16.00 -41.09 -18.68
CA ARG A 536 17.02 -40.65 -17.74
C ARG A 536 17.39 -39.18 -17.93
N ALA A 537 17.50 -38.72 -19.17
CA ALA A 537 17.78 -37.32 -19.48
C ALA A 537 16.65 -36.40 -18.99
N ARG A 538 15.38 -36.80 -19.23
CA ARG A 538 14.19 -36.09 -18.75
C ARG A 538 14.20 -35.85 -17.24
N VAL A 539 14.45 -36.90 -16.46
CA VAL A 539 14.47 -36.82 -14.99
C VAL A 539 15.63 -35.95 -14.50
N ALA A 540 16.82 -36.09 -15.10
CA ALA A 540 18.00 -35.30 -14.74
C ALA A 540 17.82 -33.80 -15.01
N VAL A 541 17.31 -33.43 -16.19
CA VAL A 541 17.02 -32.04 -16.57
C VAL A 541 15.99 -31.43 -15.62
N ARG A 542 14.88 -32.13 -15.36
CA ARG A 542 13.83 -31.65 -14.46
C ARG A 542 14.36 -31.36 -13.06
N LYS A 543 15.15 -32.29 -12.50
CA LYS A 543 15.73 -32.13 -11.15
C LYS A 543 16.72 -30.98 -11.09
N ALA A 544 17.53 -30.79 -12.15
CA ALA A 544 18.51 -29.72 -12.22
C ALA A 544 17.84 -28.34 -12.31
N ILE A 545 16.81 -28.17 -13.14
CA ILE A 545 16.03 -26.93 -13.24
C ILE A 545 15.35 -26.62 -11.91
N ALA A 546 14.66 -27.60 -11.29
CA ALA A 546 14.02 -27.41 -9.99
C ALA A 546 15.00 -26.94 -8.92
N SER A 547 16.18 -27.57 -8.83
CA SER A 547 17.22 -27.18 -7.87
C SER A 547 17.80 -25.78 -8.12
N ALA A 548 17.84 -25.31 -9.37
CA ALA A 548 18.26 -23.94 -9.68
C ALA A 548 17.17 -22.94 -9.27
N LEU A 549 15.90 -23.21 -9.58
CA LEU A 549 14.78 -22.37 -9.17
C LEU A 549 14.63 -22.28 -7.65
N ASP A 550 14.85 -23.38 -6.93
CA ASP A 550 14.85 -23.37 -5.46
C ASP A 550 15.96 -22.47 -4.90
N ARG A 551 17.13 -22.42 -5.54
CA ARG A 551 18.21 -21.51 -5.10
C ARG A 551 17.95 -20.06 -5.47
N ILE A 552 17.34 -19.79 -6.63
CA ILE A 552 16.89 -18.44 -6.99
C ILE A 552 15.86 -17.94 -5.97
N ASP A 553 14.93 -18.81 -5.55
CA ASP A 553 13.86 -18.47 -4.59
C ASP A 553 14.38 -17.98 -3.23
N HIS A 554 15.55 -18.46 -2.79
CA HIS A 554 16.18 -17.99 -1.54
C HIS A 554 16.67 -16.53 -1.60
N HIS A 555 16.84 -15.98 -2.81
CA HIS A 555 17.40 -14.65 -3.03
C HIS A 555 16.40 -13.70 -3.70
N ASP A 556 15.65 -14.20 -4.67
CA ASP A 556 14.62 -13.48 -5.41
C ASP A 556 13.41 -14.40 -5.65
N GLY A 557 12.49 -14.39 -4.70
CA GLY A 557 11.25 -15.17 -4.78
C GLY A 557 10.30 -14.71 -5.88
N ALA A 558 10.40 -13.46 -6.35
CA ALA A 558 9.58 -12.95 -7.43
C ALA A 558 10.06 -13.52 -8.79
N LEU A 559 11.37 -13.49 -9.04
CA LEU A 559 11.99 -14.10 -10.21
C LEU A 559 11.80 -15.62 -10.25
N ALA A 560 11.95 -16.30 -9.11
CA ALA A 560 11.72 -17.73 -9.03
C ALA A 560 10.28 -18.11 -9.39
N ARG A 561 9.30 -17.33 -8.91
CA ARG A 561 7.88 -17.53 -9.22
C ARG A 561 7.59 -17.31 -10.71
N LEU A 562 8.07 -16.20 -11.27
CA LEU A 562 7.97 -15.89 -12.70
C LEU A 562 8.51 -17.05 -13.56
N LEU A 563 9.69 -17.57 -13.24
CA LEU A 563 10.29 -18.70 -13.96
C LEU A 563 9.51 -20.00 -13.78
N ARG A 564 8.95 -20.28 -12.60
CA ARG A 564 8.10 -21.46 -12.38
C ARG A 564 6.80 -21.40 -13.19
N ASP A 565 6.24 -20.21 -13.34
CA ASP A 565 5.00 -20.01 -14.11
C ASP A 565 5.23 -20.15 -15.62
N THR A 566 6.42 -19.79 -16.11
CA THR A 566 6.74 -19.68 -17.54
C THR A 566 7.62 -20.81 -18.09
N ILE A 567 8.27 -21.62 -17.23
CA ILE A 567 9.09 -22.76 -17.65
C ILE A 567 8.32 -24.07 -17.46
N HIS A 568 8.12 -24.78 -18.57
CA HIS A 568 7.47 -26.09 -18.57
C HIS A 568 8.52 -27.20 -18.76
N THR A 569 8.50 -28.19 -17.86
CA THR A 569 9.42 -29.34 -17.90
C THR A 569 8.66 -30.64 -18.15
N GLY A 570 9.02 -31.35 -19.22
CA GLY A 570 8.39 -32.59 -19.69
C GLY A 570 9.34 -33.41 -20.57
N ALA A 571 8.82 -34.26 -21.47
CA ALA A 571 9.64 -34.94 -22.48
C ALA A 571 10.33 -33.94 -23.43
N SER A 572 9.67 -32.80 -23.66
CA SER A 572 10.27 -31.56 -24.15
C SER A 572 10.18 -30.49 -23.06
N CYS A 573 11.14 -29.57 -23.02
CA CYS A 573 11.17 -28.41 -22.14
C CYS A 573 10.96 -27.15 -22.96
N ARG A 574 10.21 -26.18 -22.43
CA ARG A 574 9.85 -24.93 -23.12
C ARG A 574 9.79 -23.77 -22.14
N TYR A 575 10.19 -22.60 -22.61
CA TYR A 575 9.88 -21.30 -21.99
C TYR A 575 8.71 -20.64 -22.74
N ASP A 576 7.64 -20.30 -22.03
CA ASP A 576 6.50 -19.56 -22.58
C ASP A 576 6.44 -18.16 -21.92
N PRO A 577 6.81 -17.08 -22.64
CA PRO A 577 6.80 -15.73 -22.08
C PRO A 577 5.39 -15.33 -21.62
N ASP A 578 5.29 -14.72 -20.44
CA ASP A 578 4.04 -14.15 -19.94
C ASP A 578 3.85 -12.73 -20.48
N PRO A 579 2.85 -12.46 -21.35
CA PRO A 579 2.60 -11.12 -21.89
C PRO A 579 2.22 -10.09 -20.81
N ALA A 580 1.71 -10.53 -19.65
CA ALA A 580 1.38 -9.68 -18.52
C ALA A 580 2.58 -9.38 -17.61
N ARG A 581 3.71 -10.07 -17.80
CA ARG A 581 4.99 -9.86 -17.08
C ARG A 581 6.16 -9.97 -18.08
N PRO A 582 6.30 -9.02 -19.02
CA PRO A 582 7.35 -9.05 -20.03
C PRO A 582 8.73 -8.94 -19.38
N VAL A 583 9.68 -9.72 -19.89
CA VAL A 583 11.04 -9.79 -19.36
C VAL A 583 12.03 -9.75 -20.53
N THR A 584 13.04 -8.90 -20.40
CA THR A 584 14.20 -8.86 -21.28
C THR A 584 15.34 -9.64 -20.61
N TRP A 585 15.68 -10.80 -21.16
CA TRP A 585 16.74 -11.65 -20.61
C TRP A 585 18.11 -11.27 -21.18
N LEU A 586 19.04 -10.91 -20.29
CA LEU A 586 20.46 -10.77 -20.61
C LEU A 586 21.15 -12.10 -20.37
N LEU A 587 21.40 -12.84 -21.45
CA LEU A 587 21.91 -14.21 -21.43
C LEU A 587 23.41 -14.32 -21.76
N ASP A 588 24.02 -13.18 -22.11
CA ASP A 588 25.44 -13.04 -22.41
C ASP A 588 26.05 -11.92 -21.56
N PRO A 589 27.29 -12.06 -21.08
CA PRO A 589 27.97 -10.98 -20.37
C PRO A 589 28.18 -9.77 -21.30
N PRO A 590 28.12 -8.53 -20.78
CA PRO A 590 28.33 -7.34 -21.58
C PRO A 590 29.71 -7.39 -22.26
N LYS A 591 29.75 -7.11 -23.57
CA LYS A 591 31.02 -7.00 -24.30
C LYS A 591 31.79 -5.81 -23.74
N ALA A 592 33.03 -6.04 -23.31
CA ALA A 592 33.92 -4.95 -22.90
C ALA A 592 34.06 -3.94 -24.06
N GLU A 593 33.64 -2.70 -23.84
CA GLU A 593 33.94 -1.60 -24.76
C GLU A 593 35.46 -1.44 -24.80
N THR A 594 36.03 -1.52 -25.99
CA THR A 594 37.49 -1.51 -26.21
C THR A 594 37.98 -0.10 -26.46
#